data_AF-A0A098GE22-F1
#
_entry.id   AF-A0A098GE22-F1
#
_cell.length_a   1.000
_cell.length_b   1.000
_cell.length_c   1.000
_cell.angle_alpha   90.00
_cell.angle_beta   90.00
_cell.angle_gamma   90.00
#
_symmetry.space_group_name_H-M   'P 1'
#
loop_
_entity.id
_entity.type
_entity.pdbx_description
1 polymer ?
#
loop_
_entity_poly.entity_id
_entity_poly.type
_entity_poly.pdbx_seq_one_letter_code
_entity_poly.pdbx_strand_id
1 'polypeptide(L)'
;MQEKFDKSVSIFDLFFSMDYNSVEKDDYFDFIIQPENWSRLIDNIYPIRQLVQKFPERKDGLYRLIIQPENWLPLVTHASTLVTLVNLFPERKDELYEVATRPDNWSQLVARSKLTQRGFNPKYEVSKILAIFPEKRNELYQFIIESDNWSQLKISSLIELFPERTTELYQLIVQSRNREQLITSLLDIESMADNFSDKENFFDFIIQSGVLIPLINNSNDLSRLSSIFPKCEMFKKSTVEEVVAKLERLKRPEEKAYTQGALVGLFENRLPAEVSHYIGGFLNRKAGGEVSLVNKAAASLAQEEQERARSLTP
;
A
#
# COMPACT_ATOMS: atom_id res chain seq x y z
N MET A 1 -8.32 -47.82 -21.91
CA MET A 1 -7.70 -46.58 -21.38
C MET A 1 -8.75 -45.48 -21.22
N GLN A 2 -9.48 -45.11 -22.28
CA GLN A 2 -10.56 -44.10 -22.26
C GLN A 2 -11.58 -44.26 -21.13
N GLU A 3 -12.11 -45.46 -20.90
CA GLU A 3 -13.09 -45.68 -19.81
C GLU A 3 -12.52 -45.38 -18.40
N LYS A 4 -11.21 -45.59 -18.19
CA LYS A 4 -10.54 -45.23 -16.93
C LYS A 4 -10.39 -43.73 -16.79
N PHE A 5 -10.06 -43.05 -17.90
CA PHE A 5 -9.93 -41.59 -17.96
C PHE A 5 -11.25 -40.88 -17.67
N ASP A 6 -12.33 -41.34 -18.30
CA ASP A 6 -13.66 -40.75 -18.14
C ASP A 6 -14.22 -40.95 -16.71
N LYS A 7 -13.82 -42.02 -16.02
CA LYS A 7 -14.24 -42.31 -14.64
C LYS A 7 -13.38 -41.64 -13.56
N SER A 8 -12.20 -41.14 -13.91
CA SER A 8 -11.28 -40.57 -12.92
C SER A 8 -11.77 -39.20 -12.50
N VAL A 9 -12.06 -39.01 -11.20
CA VAL A 9 -12.59 -37.74 -10.67
C VAL A 9 -11.45 -36.83 -10.23
N SER A 10 -10.29 -37.41 -9.87
CA SER A 10 -9.09 -36.67 -9.48
C SER A 10 -7.86 -37.11 -10.27
N ILE A 11 -6.84 -36.25 -10.30
CA ILE A 11 -5.55 -36.61 -10.88
C ILE A 11 -4.85 -37.72 -10.09
N PHE A 12 -5.15 -37.86 -8.80
CA PHE A 12 -4.56 -38.90 -7.97
C PHE A 12 -5.06 -40.29 -8.38
N ASP A 13 -6.32 -40.42 -8.79
CA ASP A 13 -6.87 -41.67 -9.34
C ASP A 13 -6.11 -42.09 -10.60
N LEU A 14 -5.75 -41.12 -11.44
CA LEU A 14 -4.88 -41.35 -12.61
C LEU A 14 -3.48 -41.77 -12.18
N PHE A 15 -2.92 -41.13 -11.16
CA PHE A 15 -1.60 -41.47 -10.63
C PHE A 15 -1.52 -42.86 -9.98
N PHE A 16 -2.59 -43.32 -9.33
CA PHE A 16 -2.68 -44.66 -8.75
C PHE A 16 -2.92 -45.75 -9.80
N SER A 17 -3.52 -45.41 -10.93
CA SER A 17 -3.82 -46.36 -12.01
C SER A 17 -2.74 -46.46 -13.09
N MET A 18 -1.77 -45.55 -13.10
CA MET A 18 -0.61 -45.61 -13.99
C MET A 18 0.26 -46.82 -13.68
N ASP A 19 0.34 -47.75 -14.64
CA ASP A 19 1.41 -48.75 -14.68
C ASP A 19 2.67 -48.09 -15.26
N TYR A 20 3.86 -48.44 -14.77
CA TYR A 20 5.11 -47.71 -15.10
C TYR A 20 5.66 -48.00 -16.51
N ASN A 21 4.85 -48.54 -17.42
CA ASN A 21 5.25 -48.81 -18.80
C ASN A 21 5.30 -47.51 -19.62
N SER A 22 6.38 -47.31 -20.39
CA SER A 22 6.70 -46.03 -21.04
C SER A 22 5.69 -45.57 -22.09
N VAL A 23 5.04 -46.49 -22.80
CA VAL A 23 4.07 -46.17 -23.85
C VAL A 23 2.79 -45.58 -23.27
N GLU A 24 2.30 -46.10 -22.15
CA GLU A 24 1.08 -45.56 -21.52
C GLU A 24 1.35 -44.19 -20.88
N LYS A 25 2.58 -43.96 -20.40
CA LYS A 25 2.98 -42.72 -19.74
C LYS A 25 2.71 -41.47 -20.60
N ASP A 26 3.08 -41.49 -21.89
CA ASP A 26 2.82 -40.35 -22.77
C ASP A 26 1.32 -40.13 -23.01
N ASP A 27 0.53 -41.20 -23.16
CA ASP A 27 -0.93 -41.10 -23.31
C ASP A 27 -1.61 -40.47 -22.09
N TYR A 28 -1.13 -40.80 -20.88
CA TYR A 28 -1.60 -40.16 -19.63
C TYR A 28 -1.28 -38.67 -19.61
N PHE A 29 -0.08 -38.28 -20.03
CA PHE A 29 0.31 -36.88 -20.06
C PHE A 29 -0.55 -36.09 -21.05
N ASP A 30 -0.67 -36.61 -22.28
CA ASP A 30 -1.43 -35.98 -23.36
C ASP A 30 -2.92 -35.83 -22.99
N PHE A 31 -3.50 -36.82 -22.29
CA PHE A 31 -4.85 -36.72 -21.75
C PHE A 31 -4.98 -35.59 -20.72
N ILE A 32 -4.04 -35.48 -19.78
CA ILE A 32 -4.09 -34.50 -18.67
C ILE A 32 -3.96 -33.06 -19.19
N ILE A 33 -3.13 -32.82 -20.21
CA ILE A 33 -2.88 -31.46 -20.73
C ILE A 33 -3.99 -30.95 -21.66
N GLN A 34 -4.97 -31.77 -22.02
CA GLN A 34 -6.15 -31.30 -22.76
C GLN A 34 -6.88 -30.24 -21.91
N PRO A 35 -7.27 -29.08 -22.47
CA PRO A 35 -7.85 -27.97 -21.71
C PRO A 35 -9.02 -28.37 -20.80
N GLU A 36 -9.94 -29.20 -21.30
CA GLU A 36 -11.11 -29.72 -20.58
C GLU A 36 -10.75 -30.62 -19.40
N ASN A 37 -9.61 -31.32 -19.48
CA ASN A 37 -9.11 -32.17 -18.42
C ASN A 37 -8.25 -31.39 -17.43
N TRP A 38 -7.47 -30.42 -17.92
CA TRP A 38 -6.59 -29.61 -17.09
C TRP A 38 -7.38 -28.89 -16.00
N SER A 39 -8.39 -28.10 -16.36
CA SER A 39 -9.18 -27.33 -15.38
C SER A 39 -9.93 -28.23 -14.38
N ARG A 40 -10.21 -29.47 -14.77
CA ARG A 40 -10.92 -30.46 -13.95
C ARG A 40 -9.98 -31.19 -12.99
N LEU A 41 -8.78 -31.52 -13.45
CA LEU A 41 -7.81 -32.35 -12.72
C LEU A 41 -6.79 -31.53 -11.93
N ILE A 42 -6.57 -30.27 -12.32
CA ILE A 42 -5.61 -29.34 -11.74
C ILE A 42 -6.36 -28.19 -11.07
N ASP A 43 -6.74 -28.40 -9.82
CA ASP A 43 -7.43 -27.41 -8.99
C ASP A 43 -6.50 -26.66 -8.04
N ASN A 44 -5.26 -27.13 -7.88
CA ASN A 44 -4.24 -26.53 -7.03
C ASN A 44 -2.81 -26.98 -7.44
N ILE A 45 -1.82 -26.56 -6.67
CA ILE A 45 -0.40 -26.78 -6.98
C ILE A 45 0.11 -28.22 -6.74
N TYR A 46 -0.58 -29.03 -5.93
CA TYR A 46 -0.13 -30.39 -5.61
C TYR A 46 -0.12 -31.32 -6.84
N PRO A 47 -1.18 -31.37 -7.67
CA PRO A 47 -1.16 -32.02 -8.98
C PRO A 47 0.06 -31.67 -9.83
N ILE A 48 0.40 -30.37 -9.93
CA ILE A 48 1.54 -29.89 -10.72
C ILE A 48 2.86 -30.46 -10.21
N ARG A 49 3.06 -30.45 -8.89
CA ARG A 49 4.26 -31.04 -8.28
C ARG A 49 4.43 -32.51 -8.67
N GLN A 50 3.33 -33.28 -8.64
CA GLN A 50 3.35 -34.69 -9.01
C GLN A 50 3.62 -34.87 -10.51
N LEU A 51 3.03 -34.03 -11.36
CA LEU A 51 3.29 -34.05 -12.81
C LEU A 51 4.76 -33.76 -13.12
N VAL A 52 5.37 -32.75 -12.51
CA VAL A 52 6.79 -32.44 -12.71
C VAL A 52 7.69 -33.59 -12.25
N GLN A 53 7.35 -34.26 -11.15
CA GLN A 53 8.10 -35.42 -10.64
C GLN A 53 7.97 -36.66 -11.53
N LYS A 54 6.76 -36.93 -12.04
CA LYS A 54 6.49 -38.10 -12.87
C LYS A 54 6.92 -37.91 -14.32
N PHE A 55 6.84 -36.70 -14.85
CA PHE A 55 7.12 -36.35 -16.25
C PHE A 55 8.19 -35.24 -16.37
N PRO A 56 9.42 -35.46 -15.86
CA PRO A 56 10.46 -34.44 -15.90
C PRO A 56 10.84 -34.04 -17.34
N GLU A 57 10.73 -34.96 -18.30
CA GLU A 57 10.96 -34.71 -19.73
C GLU A 57 9.93 -33.76 -20.37
N ARG A 58 8.76 -33.60 -19.75
CA ARG A 58 7.68 -32.71 -20.21
C ARG A 58 7.60 -31.40 -19.42
N LYS A 59 8.58 -31.13 -18.56
CA LYS A 59 8.61 -29.98 -17.65
C LYS A 59 8.37 -28.64 -18.37
N ASP A 60 9.05 -28.39 -19.49
CA ASP A 60 8.87 -27.16 -20.26
C ASP A 60 7.44 -27.02 -20.83
N GLY A 61 6.83 -28.14 -21.26
CA GLY A 61 5.44 -28.15 -21.74
C GLY A 61 4.45 -27.82 -20.64
N LEU A 62 4.62 -28.42 -19.45
CA LEU A 62 3.84 -28.10 -18.26
C LEU A 62 3.95 -26.63 -17.88
N TYR A 63 5.17 -26.08 -17.91
CA TYR A 63 5.39 -24.67 -17.60
C TYR A 63 4.59 -23.75 -18.53
N ARG A 64 4.67 -23.98 -19.85
CA ARG A 64 3.93 -23.19 -20.85
C ARG A 64 2.42 -23.23 -20.63
N LEU A 65 1.90 -24.38 -20.22
CA LEU A 65 0.47 -24.54 -19.94
C LEU A 65 0.06 -23.77 -18.66
N ILE A 66 0.90 -23.81 -17.62
CA ILE A 66 0.66 -23.11 -16.35
C ILE A 66 0.58 -21.59 -16.51
N ILE A 67 1.46 -20.99 -17.32
CA ILE A 67 1.54 -19.53 -17.48
C ILE A 67 0.47 -18.94 -18.40
N GLN A 68 -0.38 -19.78 -18.99
CA GLN A 68 -1.56 -19.30 -19.73
C GLN A 68 -2.53 -18.61 -18.76
N PRO A 69 -3.08 -17.44 -19.10
CA PRO A 69 -3.94 -16.67 -18.20
C PRO A 69 -5.09 -17.48 -17.58
N GLU A 70 -5.75 -18.31 -18.37
CA GLU A 70 -6.88 -19.17 -17.97
C GLU A 70 -6.49 -20.25 -16.94
N ASN A 71 -5.23 -20.67 -16.93
CA ASN A 71 -4.71 -21.70 -16.03
C ASN A 71 -4.01 -21.08 -14.81
N TRP A 72 -3.38 -19.92 -15.00
CA TRP A 72 -2.67 -19.22 -13.94
C TRP A 72 -3.60 -18.76 -12.82
N LEU A 73 -4.69 -18.07 -13.18
CA LEU A 73 -5.60 -17.46 -12.22
C LEU A 73 -6.18 -18.49 -11.22
N PRO A 74 -6.76 -19.63 -11.62
CA PRO A 74 -7.26 -20.61 -10.65
C PRO A 74 -6.15 -21.25 -9.81
N LEU A 75 -4.93 -21.39 -10.37
CA LEU A 75 -3.83 -22.07 -9.72
C LEU A 75 -3.10 -21.20 -8.68
N VAL A 76 -2.76 -19.95 -9.05
CA VAL A 76 -1.88 -19.07 -8.29
C VAL A 76 -2.70 -18.05 -7.52
N THR A 77 -3.33 -18.53 -6.46
CA THR A 77 -4.16 -17.72 -5.55
C THR A 77 -3.38 -17.07 -4.40
N HIS A 78 -2.19 -17.59 -4.09
CA HIS A 78 -1.33 -17.14 -3.01
C HIS A 78 0.15 -17.15 -3.43
N ALA A 79 0.96 -16.29 -2.83
CA ALA A 79 2.40 -16.25 -3.05
C ALA A 79 3.09 -17.57 -2.66
N SER A 80 2.52 -18.39 -1.75
CA SER A 80 3.05 -19.75 -1.48
C SER A 80 2.97 -20.67 -2.69
N THR A 81 1.95 -20.51 -3.54
CA THR A 81 1.88 -21.24 -4.79
C THR A 81 3.00 -20.79 -5.73
N LEU A 82 3.25 -19.48 -5.80
CA LEU A 82 4.37 -18.93 -6.57
C LEU A 82 5.73 -19.43 -6.06
N VAL A 83 5.95 -19.52 -4.73
CA VAL A 83 7.15 -20.15 -4.14
C VAL A 83 7.32 -21.57 -4.68
N THR A 84 6.23 -22.34 -4.68
CA THR A 84 6.27 -23.74 -5.14
C THR A 84 6.57 -23.82 -6.63
N LEU A 85 5.98 -22.94 -7.46
CA LEU A 85 6.29 -22.87 -8.89
C LEU A 85 7.75 -22.51 -9.15
N VAL A 86 8.32 -21.54 -8.44
CA VAL A 86 9.75 -21.21 -8.60
C VAL A 86 10.65 -22.37 -8.18
N ASN A 87 10.28 -23.11 -7.13
CA ASN A 87 11.03 -24.31 -6.74
C ASN A 87 10.92 -25.45 -7.76
N LEU A 88 9.76 -25.57 -8.44
CA LEU A 88 9.57 -26.55 -9.50
C LEU A 88 10.28 -26.14 -10.79
N PHE A 89 10.28 -24.85 -11.14
CA PHE A 89 10.81 -24.29 -12.38
C PHE A 89 11.86 -23.19 -12.12
N PRO A 90 12.99 -23.49 -11.46
CA PRO A 90 13.99 -22.49 -11.10
C PRO A 90 14.61 -21.80 -12.33
N GLU A 91 14.69 -22.50 -13.46
CA GLU A 91 15.16 -21.97 -14.75
C GLU A 91 14.20 -20.93 -15.37
N ARG A 92 12.96 -20.83 -14.88
CA ARG A 92 11.91 -19.90 -15.33
C ARG A 92 11.61 -18.83 -14.29
N LYS A 93 12.50 -18.60 -13.32
CA LYS A 93 12.28 -17.69 -12.19
C LYS A 93 11.87 -16.29 -12.66
N ASP A 94 12.63 -15.68 -13.57
CA ASP A 94 12.33 -14.33 -14.06
C ASP A 94 11.01 -14.25 -14.82
N GLU A 95 10.74 -15.22 -15.71
CA GLU A 95 9.46 -15.31 -16.42
C GLU A 95 8.28 -15.45 -15.45
N LEU A 96 8.41 -16.25 -14.38
CA LEU A 96 7.39 -16.37 -13.33
C LEU A 96 7.14 -15.07 -12.59
N TYR A 97 8.18 -14.26 -12.36
CA TYR A 97 8.02 -12.93 -11.79
C TYR A 97 7.21 -12.04 -12.73
N GLU A 98 7.58 -11.97 -14.01
CA GLU A 98 6.87 -11.18 -15.02
C GLU A 98 5.40 -11.57 -15.15
N VAL A 99 5.07 -12.87 -15.09
CA VAL A 99 3.68 -13.33 -15.09
C VAL A 99 2.97 -12.91 -13.81
N ALA A 100 3.61 -13.07 -12.64
CA ALA A 100 3.01 -12.73 -11.35
C ALA A 100 2.73 -11.22 -11.20
N THR A 101 3.54 -10.36 -11.82
CA THR A 101 3.39 -8.90 -11.78
C THR A 101 2.53 -8.35 -12.92
N ARG A 102 1.86 -9.18 -13.72
CA ARG A 102 0.79 -8.68 -14.61
C ARG A 102 -0.36 -8.10 -13.77
N PRO A 103 -1.01 -7.00 -14.17
CA PRO A 103 -2.03 -6.33 -13.35
C PRO A 103 -3.15 -7.25 -12.82
N ASP A 104 -3.69 -8.13 -13.68
CA ASP A 104 -4.75 -9.07 -13.30
C ASP A 104 -4.26 -10.13 -12.31
N ASN A 105 -3.07 -10.68 -12.56
CA ASN A 105 -2.45 -11.70 -11.72
C ASN A 105 -2.04 -11.13 -10.36
N TRP A 106 -1.49 -9.92 -10.34
CA TRP A 106 -1.14 -9.20 -9.13
C TRP A 106 -2.37 -8.89 -8.28
N SER A 107 -3.43 -8.38 -8.91
CA SER A 107 -4.69 -8.10 -8.22
C SER A 107 -5.27 -9.37 -7.61
N GLN A 108 -5.13 -10.51 -8.28
CA GLN A 108 -5.49 -11.78 -7.67
C GLN A 108 -4.60 -12.15 -6.46
N LEU A 109 -3.28 -11.99 -6.58
CA LEU A 109 -2.33 -12.33 -5.51
C LEU A 109 -2.46 -11.44 -4.27
N VAL A 110 -2.79 -10.15 -4.45
CA VAL A 110 -2.67 -9.13 -3.40
C VAL A 110 -4.02 -8.47 -3.03
N ALA A 111 -4.99 -8.42 -3.95
CA ALA A 111 -6.27 -7.72 -3.76
C ALA A 111 -7.45 -8.59 -3.35
N ARG A 112 -7.41 -9.91 -3.60
CA ARG A 112 -8.60 -10.79 -3.59
C ARG A 112 -9.16 -11.14 -2.20
N SER A 113 -8.93 -10.29 -1.19
CA SER A 113 -9.29 -10.55 0.20
C SER A 113 -10.58 -9.91 0.70
N LYS A 114 -11.26 -9.10 -0.10
CA LYS A 114 -12.41 -8.34 0.41
C LYS A 114 -13.64 -9.17 0.76
N LEU A 115 -13.75 -10.43 0.32
CA LEU A 115 -15.02 -11.17 0.45
C LEU A 115 -14.97 -12.60 1.04
N THR A 116 -13.84 -13.29 1.15
CA THR A 116 -13.92 -14.75 1.41
C THR A 116 -12.93 -15.38 2.39
N GLN A 117 -11.89 -14.71 2.90
CA GLN A 117 -10.96 -15.37 3.84
C GLN A 117 -10.56 -14.48 5.03
N ARG A 118 -11.07 -14.84 6.22
CA ARG A 118 -10.50 -14.36 7.49
C ARG A 118 -9.01 -14.72 7.51
N GLY A 119 -8.13 -13.73 7.61
CA GLY A 119 -6.68 -13.94 7.77
C GLY A 119 -5.81 -13.62 6.56
N PHE A 120 -6.36 -13.13 5.44
CA PHE A 120 -5.50 -12.65 4.36
C PHE A 120 -4.73 -11.40 4.78
N ASN A 121 -3.42 -11.39 4.53
CA ASN A 121 -2.52 -10.29 4.85
C ASN A 121 -1.70 -9.92 3.60
N PRO A 122 -2.05 -8.82 2.88
CA PRO A 122 -1.33 -8.41 1.67
C PRO A 122 0.18 -8.25 1.91
N LYS A 123 0.58 -7.74 3.09
CA LYS A 123 1.99 -7.62 3.48
C LYS A 123 2.73 -8.95 3.47
N TYR A 124 2.07 -10.02 3.93
CA TYR A 124 2.67 -11.35 3.98
C TYR A 124 2.88 -11.93 2.57
N GLU A 125 1.92 -11.72 1.66
CA GLU A 125 2.04 -12.15 0.27
C GLU A 125 3.21 -11.42 -0.43
N VAL A 126 3.29 -10.09 -0.29
CA VAL A 126 4.40 -9.30 -0.85
C VAL A 126 5.73 -9.69 -0.23
N SER A 127 5.78 -9.95 1.08
CA SER A 127 7.00 -10.41 1.76
C SER A 127 7.49 -11.73 1.20
N LYS A 128 6.59 -12.68 0.91
CA LYS A 128 6.96 -13.94 0.24
C LYS A 128 7.51 -13.71 -1.16
N ILE A 129 6.87 -12.85 -1.94
CA ILE A 129 7.36 -12.51 -3.28
C ILE A 129 8.78 -11.93 -3.18
N LEU A 130 9.02 -11.00 -2.26
CA LEU A 130 10.36 -10.45 -2.01
C LEU A 130 11.39 -11.50 -1.55
N ALA A 131 10.97 -12.50 -0.77
CA ALA A 131 11.85 -13.59 -0.35
C ALA A 131 12.28 -14.48 -1.53
N ILE A 132 11.41 -14.65 -2.53
CA ILE A 132 11.71 -15.43 -3.73
C ILE A 132 12.53 -14.60 -4.72
N PHE A 133 12.19 -13.31 -4.89
CA PHE A 133 12.78 -12.40 -5.87
C PHE A 133 13.46 -11.19 -5.20
N PRO A 134 14.50 -11.38 -4.37
CA PRO A 134 15.16 -10.27 -3.69
C PRO A 134 15.81 -9.29 -4.68
N GLU A 135 16.29 -9.78 -5.82
CA GLU A 135 16.86 -8.98 -6.91
C GLU A 135 15.83 -8.05 -7.59
N LYS A 136 14.54 -8.40 -7.52
CA LYS A 136 13.43 -7.64 -8.10
C LYS A 136 12.79 -6.64 -7.13
N ARG A 137 13.38 -6.42 -5.96
CA ARG A 137 12.82 -5.57 -4.91
C ARG A 137 12.48 -4.15 -5.38
N ASN A 138 13.39 -3.50 -6.10
CA ASN A 138 13.17 -2.15 -6.63
C ASN A 138 12.09 -2.14 -7.72
N GLU A 139 12.10 -3.13 -8.62
CA GLU A 139 11.09 -3.28 -9.68
C GLU A 139 9.70 -3.50 -9.08
N LEU A 140 9.62 -4.36 -8.05
CA LEU A 140 8.36 -4.62 -7.34
C LEU A 140 7.85 -3.38 -6.61
N TYR A 141 8.74 -2.61 -5.99
CA TYR A 141 8.38 -1.33 -5.38
C TYR A 141 7.74 -0.39 -6.40
N GLN A 142 8.40 -0.16 -7.54
CA GLN A 142 7.88 0.73 -8.59
C GLN A 142 6.54 0.22 -9.11
N PHE A 143 6.46 -1.08 -9.42
CA PHE A 143 5.21 -1.69 -9.85
C PHE A 143 4.08 -1.50 -8.83
N ILE A 144 4.35 -1.67 -7.53
CA ILE A 144 3.35 -1.47 -6.48
C ILE A 144 2.85 -0.03 -6.49
N ILE A 145 3.75 0.95 -6.53
CA ILE A 145 3.38 2.38 -6.50
C ILE A 145 2.64 2.81 -7.77
N GLU A 146 3.04 2.31 -8.93
CA GLU A 146 2.40 2.59 -10.22
C GLU A 146 1.05 1.87 -10.37
N SER A 147 0.90 0.71 -9.76
CA SER A 147 -0.39 0.05 -9.64
C SER A 147 -1.22 0.81 -8.60
N ASP A 148 -2.38 1.34 -8.95
CA ASP A 148 -3.31 1.98 -7.99
C ASP A 148 -3.73 1.07 -6.80
N ASN A 149 -3.27 -0.18 -6.81
CA ASN A 149 -3.40 -1.19 -5.77
C ASN A 149 -2.54 -0.96 -4.53
N TRP A 150 -1.57 -0.04 -4.51
CA TRP A 150 -0.80 0.21 -3.28
C TRP A 150 -1.65 0.64 -2.09
N SER A 151 -2.83 1.23 -2.35
CA SER A 151 -3.86 1.53 -1.34
C SER A 151 -4.36 0.31 -0.56
N GLN A 152 -4.14 -0.90 -1.07
CA GLN A 152 -4.47 -2.16 -0.41
C GLN A 152 -3.43 -2.56 0.64
N LEU A 153 -2.23 -1.99 0.55
CA LEU A 153 -1.16 -2.13 1.53
C LEU A 153 -1.21 -0.94 2.50
N LYS A 154 -1.18 -1.22 3.80
CA LYS A 154 -1.02 -0.15 4.79
C LYS A 154 0.34 0.51 4.62
N ILE A 155 0.46 1.82 4.87
CA ILE A 155 1.75 2.52 4.79
C ILE A 155 2.80 1.86 5.68
N SER A 156 2.43 1.50 6.92
CA SER A 156 3.30 0.75 7.83
C SER A 156 3.88 -0.51 7.19
N SER A 157 3.06 -1.23 6.41
CA SER A 157 3.52 -2.42 5.68
C SER A 157 4.49 -2.07 4.55
N LEU A 158 4.24 -1.00 3.79
CA LEU A 158 5.16 -0.56 2.74
C LEU A 158 6.51 -0.11 3.29
N ILE A 159 6.51 0.62 4.42
CA ILE A 159 7.73 1.04 5.12
C ILE A 159 8.54 -0.17 5.58
N GLU A 160 7.88 -1.17 6.17
CA GLU A 160 8.56 -2.40 6.61
C GLU A 160 9.09 -3.24 5.43
N LEU A 161 8.34 -3.29 4.32
CA LEU A 161 8.73 -4.04 3.13
C LEU A 161 9.87 -3.34 2.36
N PHE A 162 9.91 -2.00 2.36
CA PHE A 162 10.83 -1.17 1.59
C PHE A 162 11.42 -0.01 2.44
N PRO A 163 12.15 -0.28 3.54
CA PRO A 163 12.72 0.74 4.42
C PRO A 163 13.65 1.72 3.69
N GLU A 164 14.32 1.28 2.64
CA GLU A 164 15.19 2.11 1.81
C GLU A 164 14.43 3.13 0.94
N ARG A 165 13.10 3.02 0.85
CA ARG A 165 12.20 3.87 0.05
C ARG A 165 11.31 4.78 0.88
N THR A 166 11.57 4.89 2.19
CA THR A 166 10.76 5.69 3.13
C THR A 166 10.60 7.15 2.71
N THR A 167 11.67 7.80 2.24
CA THR A 167 11.60 9.18 1.75
C THR A 167 10.72 9.33 0.50
N GLU A 168 10.81 8.41 -0.46
CA GLU A 168 9.97 8.41 -1.67
C GLU A 168 8.50 8.13 -1.33
N LEU A 169 8.25 7.14 -0.47
CA LEU A 169 6.91 6.82 0.05
C LEU A 169 6.26 8.05 0.70
N TYR A 170 7.02 8.83 1.47
CA TYR A 170 6.50 10.06 2.03
C TYR A 170 6.05 11.06 0.97
N GLN A 171 6.93 11.35 0.01
CA GLN A 171 6.62 12.32 -1.05
C GLN A 171 5.35 11.93 -1.79
N LEU A 172 5.19 10.63 -2.07
CA LEU A 172 3.98 10.07 -2.66
C LEU A 172 2.74 10.29 -1.76
N ILE A 173 2.85 10.05 -0.44
CA ILE A 173 1.74 10.26 0.49
C ILE A 173 1.36 11.75 0.59
N VAL A 174 2.34 12.65 0.61
CA VAL A 174 2.10 14.10 0.65
C VAL A 174 1.39 14.59 -0.62
N GLN A 175 1.79 14.05 -1.77
CA GLN A 175 1.21 14.38 -3.07
C GLN A 175 -0.11 13.66 -3.34
N SER A 176 -0.40 12.57 -2.62
CA SER A 176 -1.60 11.76 -2.83
C SER A 176 -2.87 12.47 -2.39
N ARG A 177 -3.88 12.46 -3.27
CA ARG A 177 -5.23 12.92 -2.97
C ARG A 177 -5.98 11.97 -2.03
N ASN A 178 -5.55 10.72 -1.93
CA ASN A 178 -6.23 9.65 -1.18
C ASN A 178 -5.60 9.37 0.19
N ARG A 179 -4.89 10.35 0.78
CA ARG A 179 -4.17 10.19 2.06
C ARG A 179 -4.99 9.61 3.22
N GLU A 180 -6.29 9.89 3.27
CA GLU A 180 -7.21 9.33 4.28
C GLU A 180 -7.36 7.80 4.17
N GLN A 181 -7.21 7.24 2.96
CA GLN A 181 -7.25 5.80 2.73
C GLN A 181 -5.92 5.13 3.07
N LEU A 182 -4.84 5.89 3.11
CA LEU A 182 -3.50 5.39 3.36
C LEU A 182 -3.15 5.39 4.84
N ILE A 183 -3.54 6.47 5.54
CA ILE A 183 -3.30 6.65 6.97
C ILE A 183 -4.59 6.28 7.71
N THR A 184 -4.74 4.99 7.98
CA THR A 184 -5.99 4.44 8.55
C THR A 184 -5.89 4.14 10.03
N SER A 185 -4.70 4.26 10.62
CA SER A 185 -4.46 3.90 12.01
C SER A 185 -3.32 4.71 12.65
N LEU A 186 -3.30 4.78 13.97
CA LEU A 186 -2.17 5.38 14.71
C LEU A 186 -0.86 4.62 14.50
N LEU A 187 -0.92 3.32 14.19
CA LEU A 187 0.27 2.54 13.86
C LEU A 187 0.92 3.04 12.55
N ASP A 188 0.11 3.46 11.58
CA ASP A 188 0.63 4.07 10.34
C ASP A 188 1.33 5.39 10.64
N ILE A 189 0.74 6.23 11.50
CA ILE A 189 1.35 7.49 11.96
C ILE A 189 2.66 7.24 12.72
N GLU A 190 2.69 6.25 13.60
CA GLU A 190 3.88 5.86 14.37
C GLU A 190 5.00 5.37 13.45
N SER A 191 4.69 4.43 12.56
CA SER A 191 5.64 3.90 11.56
C SER A 191 6.17 5.01 10.66
N MET A 192 5.32 5.94 10.25
CA MET A 192 5.75 7.11 9.50
C MET A 192 6.69 7.96 10.35
N ALA A 193 6.26 8.41 11.54
CA ALA A 193 7.02 9.31 12.40
C ALA A 193 8.41 8.80 12.79
N ASP A 194 8.57 7.49 12.98
CA ASP A 194 9.87 6.89 13.28
C ASP A 194 10.85 6.95 12.12
N ASN A 195 10.34 7.08 10.89
CA ASN A 195 11.14 7.24 9.68
C ASN A 195 11.24 8.71 9.23
N PHE A 196 10.61 9.67 9.93
CA PHE A 196 10.76 11.11 9.69
C PHE A 196 11.92 11.69 10.48
N SER A 197 12.84 12.35 9.78
CA SER A 197 13.85 13.20 10.41
C SER A 197 13.23 14.45 11.05
N ASP A 198 12.12 14.95 10.50
CA ASP A 198 11.42 16.15 10.99
C ASP A 198 9.99 15.83 11.43
N LYS A 199 9.84 15.49 12.71
CA LYS A 199 8.55 15.18 13.32
C LYS A 199 7.60 16.38 13.40
N GLU A 200 8.11 17.61 13.36
CA GLU A 200 7.27 18.83 13.42
C GLU A 200 6.58 19.04 12.07
N ASN A 201 7.33 18.96 10.97
CA ASN A 201 6.76 19.03 9.63
C ASN A 201 5.78 17.88 9.35
N PHE A 202 6.10 16.67 9.84
CA PHE A 202 5.17 15.53 9.74
C PHE A 202 3.88 15.76 10.56
N PHE A 203 4.00 16.33 11.76
CA PHE A 203 2.85 16.69 12.58
C PHE A 203 1.92 17.67 11.86
N ASP A 204 2.48 18.77 11.33
CA ASP A 204 1.72 19.78 10.60
C ASP A 204 1.03 19.18 9.37
N PHE A 205 1.72 18.32 8.63
CA PHE A 205 1.15 17.57 7.51
C PHE A 205 -0.07 16.74 7.94
N ILE A 206 0.05 15.96 9.02
CA ILE A 206 -1.01 15.09 9.52
C ILE A 206 -2.22 15.91 10.00
N ILE A 207 -2.01 17.06 10.65
CA ILE A 207 -3.11 17.96 11.04
C ILE A 207 -3.84 18.50 9.82
N GLN A 208 -3.09 19.06 8.87
CA GLN A 208 -3.65 19.66 7.66
C GLN A 208 -4.37 18.62 6.80
N SER A 209 -3.90 17.37 6.82
CA SER A 209 -4.48 16.30 6.01
C SER A 209 -5.89 15.91 6.41
N GLY A 210 -6.29 16.20 7.65
CA GLY A 210 -7.59 15.78 8.18
C GLY A 210 -7.52 14.51 9.04
N VAL A 211 -6.56 13.63 8.75
CA VAL A 211 -6.56 12.20 9.14
C VAL A 211 -6.44 11.95 10.63
N LEU A 212 -5.86 12.87 11.41
CA LEU A 212 -5.58 12.60 12.82
C LEU A 212 -6.83 12.49 13.68
N ILE A 213 -7.80 13.38 13.45
CA ILE A 213 -8.98 13.52 14.33
C ILE A 213 -9.80 12.22 14.39
N PRO A 214 -10.15 11.56 13.26
CA PRO A 214 -10.88 10.29 13.29
C PRO A 214 -10.13 9.14 13.99
N LEU A 215 -8.82 9.26 14.17
CA LEU A 215 -8.00 8.21 14.79
C LEU A 215 -7.88 8.34 16.31
N ILE A 216 -8.34 9.45 16.90
CA ILE A 216 -8.30 9.69 18.34
C ILE A 216 -9.64 9.30 18.94
N ASN A 217 -9.70 8.16 19.62
CA ASN A 217 -10.93 7.64 20.21
C ASN A 217 -10.90 7.60 21.74
N ASN A 218 -9.72 7.54 22.35
CA ASN A 218 -9.58 7.38 23.80
C ASN A 218 -8.27 8.00 24.32
N SER A 219 -8.08 7.98 25.64
CA SER A 219 -6.87 8.53 26.29
C SER A 219 -5.59 7.74 25.98
N ASN A 220 -5.70 6.46 25.65
CA ASN A 220 -4.54 5.66 25.25
C ASN A 220 -3.99 6.11 23.88
N ASP A 221 -4.87 6.51 22.97
CA ASP A 221 -4.49 7.13 21.69
C ASP A 221 -3.70 8.43 21.90
N LEU A 222 -4.13 9.26 22.86
CA LEU A 222 -3.39 10.48 23.23
C LEU A 222 -2.01 10.16 23.83
N SER A 223 -1.91 9.14 24.68
CA SER A 223 -0.63 8.69 25.23
C SER A 223 0.34 8.27 24.12
N ARG A 224 -0.15 7.49 23.14
CA ARG A 224 0.63 7.12 21.95
C ARG A 224 1.07 8.34 21.16
N LEU A 225 0.16 9.26 20.84
CA LEU A 225 0.48 10.50 20.14
C LEU A 225 1.46 11.39 20.91
N SER A 226 1.40 11.42 22.23
CA SER A 226 2.37 12.15 23.06
C SER A 226 3.78 11.54 22.99
N SER A 227 3.88 10.22 22.78
CA SER A 227 5.15 9.53 22.58
C SER A 227 5.70 9.78 21.18
N ILE A 228 4.83 9.80 20.17
CA ILE A 228 5.18 10.11 18.77
C ILE A 228 5.63 11.57 18.64
N PHE A 229 4.87 12.50 19.26
CA PHE A 229 5.05 13.95 19.18
C PHE A 229 5.31 14.57 20.58
N PRO A 230 6.48 14.35 21.19
CA PRO A 230 6.75 14.73 22.59
C PRO A 230 6.77 16.23 22.85
N LYS A 231 6.88 17.07 21.80
CA LYS A 231 6.81 18.53 21.92
C LYS A 231 5.37 19.08 21.92
N CYS A 232 4.39 18.26 21.53
CA CYS A 232 2.99 18.66 21.47
C CYS A 232 2.33 18.52 22.85
N GLU A 233 2.45 19.54 23.69
CA GLU A 233 1.93 19.54 25.07
C GLU A 233 0.43 19.21 25.18
N MET A 234 -0.36 19.48 24.14
CA MET A 234 -1.79 19.14 24.14
C MET A 234 -2.06 17.64 24.30
N PHE A 235 -1.16 16.74 23.87
CA PHE A 235 -1.38 15.31 24.04
C PHE A 235 -1.07 14.80 25.45
N LYS A 236 -0.37 15.59 26.29
CA LYS A 236 0.07 15.15 27.63
C LYS A 236 -0.95 15.36 28.73
N LYS A 237 -1.80 16.38 28.60
CA LYS A 237 -2.60 16.91 29.73
C LYS A 237 -4.06 17.20 29.40
N SER A 238 -4.51 16.93 28.18
CA SER A 238 -5.88 17.22 27.75
C SER A 238 -6.73 15.96 27.64
N THR A 239 -8.04 16.14 27.73
CA THR A 239 -9.03 15.10 27.39
C THR A 239 -9.11 14.93 25.87
N VAL A 240 -9.74 13.85 25.40
CA VAL A 240 -9.94 13.62 23.96
C VAL A 240 -10.70 14.78 23.33
N GLU A 241 -11.75 15.27 23.99
CA GLU A 241 -12.60 16.36 23.51
C GLU A 241 -11.81 17.67 23.39
N GLU A 242 -10.98 18.00 24.39
CA GLU A 242 -10.12 19.18 24.34
C GLU A 242 -9.08 19.10 23.21
N VAL A 243 -8.46 17.93 23.02
CA VAL A 243 -7.50 17.71 21.93
C VAL A 243 -8.20 17.84 20.59
N VAL A 244 -9.32 17.15 20.38
CA VAL A 244 -10.09 17.24 19.13
C VAL A 244 -10.49 18.68 18.85
N ALA A 245 -11.04 19.41 19.82
CA ALA A 245 -11.39 20.82 19.66
C ALA A 245 -10.19 21.71 19.30
N LYS A 246 -9.01 21.46 19.88
CA LYS A 246 -7.77 22.16 19.51
C LYS A 246 -7.34 21.80 18.08
N LEU A 247 -7.36 20.53 17.70
CA LEU A 247 -6.99 20.08 16.37
C LEU A 247 -7.94 20.63 15.30
N GLU A 248 -9.24 20.70 15.58
CA GLU A 248 -10.21 21.34 14.69
C GLU A 248 -9.93 22.82 14.51
N ARG A 249 -9.54 23.53 15.58
CA ARG A 249 -9.13 24.94 15.50
C ARG A 249 -7.90 25.13 14.63
N LEU A 250 -6.89 24.26 14.74
CA LEU A 250 -5.68 24.31 13.90
C LEU A 250 -5.98 24.10 12.40
N LYS A 251 -7.09 23.45 12.05
CA LYS A 251 -7.54 23.30 10.66
C LYS A 251 -8.28 24.53 10.13
N ARG A 252 -8.72 25.46 10.98
CA ARG A 252 -9.57 26.57 10.55
C ARG A 252 -8.81 27.50 9.62
N PRO A 253 -9.41 27.91 8.48
CA PRO A 253 -8.82 28.91 7.59
C PRO A 253 -8.42 30.18 8.33
N GLU A 254 -9.16 30.57 9.38
CA GLU A 254 -8.89 31.74 10.21
C GLU A 254 -7.48 31.79 10.81
N GLU A 255 -6.91 30.64 11.16
CA GLU A 255 -5.55 30.60 11.71
C GLU A 255 -4.49 30.83 10.63
N LYS A 256 -4.77 30.39 9.40
CA LYS A 256 -3.93 30.67 8.24
C LYS A 256 -4.13 32.10 7.73
N ALA A 257 -5.35 32.62 7.78
CA ALA A 257 -5.70 33.96 7.33
C ALA A 257 -4.83 35.03 8.00
N TYR A 258 -4.61 34.93 9.32
CA TYR A 258 -3.70 35.85 10.02
C TYR A 258 -2.29 35.85 9.42
N THR A 259 -1.72 34.66 9.23
CA THR A 259 -0.37 34.48 8.69
C THR A 259 -0.27 34.95 7.22
N GLN A 260 -1.32 34.70 6.44
CA GLN A 260 -1.44 35.14 5.06
C GLN A 260 -1.49 36.66 4.97
N GLY A 261 -2.36 37.32 5.76
CA GLY A 261 -2.41 38.77 5.86
C GLY A 261 -1.07 39.36 6.31
N ALA A 262 -0.40 38.73 7.27
CA ALA A 262 0.93 39.14 7.72
C ALA A 262 1.95 39.15 6.58
N LEU A 263 2.01 38.10 5.76
CA LEU A 263 2.93 38.06 4.62
C LEU A 263 2.54 39.02 3.49
N VAL A 264 1.26 39.21 3.22
CA VAL A 264 0.80 40.20 2.24
C VAL A 264 1.30 41.59 2.63
N GLY A 265 1.18 41.96 3.91
CA GLY A 265 1.72 43.23 4.39
C GLY A 265 3.25 43.27 4.51
N LEU A 266 3.92 42.15 4.78
CA LEU A 266 5.38 42.09 4.76
C LEU A 266 5.95 42.39 3.36
N PHE A 267 5.33 41.80 2.34
CA PHE A 267 5.75 41.90 0.94
C PHE A 267 4.97 42.96 0.16
N GLU A 268 4.31 43.89 0.85
CA GLU A 268 3.58 44.98 0.23
C GLU A 268 4.50 45.71 -0.76
N ASN A 269 4.07 45.81 -2.03
CA ASN A 269 4.83 46.37 -3.17
C ASN A 269 6.05 45.57 -3.66
N ARG A 270 6.32 44.37 -3.12
CA ARG A 270 7.40 43.49 -3.58
C ARG A 270 6.91 42.26 -4.32
N LEU A 271 5.76 41.72 -3.92
CA LEU A 271 5.12 40.57 -4.55
C LEU A 271 3.62 40.84 -4.73
N PRO A 272 2.98 40.24 -5.76
CA PRO A 272 1.53 40.20 -5.84
C PRO A 272 0.92 39.56 -4.58
N ALA A 273 -0.24 40.07 -4.15
CA ALA A 273 -0.90 39.61 -2.93
C ALA A 273 -1.20 38.10 -2.98
N GLU A 274 -1.53 37.57 -4.16
CA GLU A 274 -1.82 36.16 -4.39
C GLU A 274 -0.60 35.28 -4.08
N VAL A 275 0.60 35.74 -4.45
CA VAL A 275 1.86 35.01 -4.20
C VAL A 275 2.19 35.04 -2.71
N SER A 276 2.08 36.20 -2.06
CA SER A 276 2.29 36.32 -0.61
C SER A 276 1.29 35.49 0.19
N HIS A 277 0.02 35.50 -0.23
CA HIS A 277 -1.05 34.70 0.36
C HIS A 277 -0.80 33.20 0.18
N TYR A 278 -0.29 32.79 -0.99
CA TYR A 278 0.15 31.42 -1.24
C TYR A 278 1.28 31.02 -0.30
N ILE A 279 2.34 31.82 -0.18
CA ILE A 279 3.46 31.58 0.75
C ILE A 279 2.93 31.47 2.19
N GLY A 280 1.99 32.34 2.58
CA GLY A 280 1.43 32.38 3.93
C GLY A 280 0.64 31.12 4.27
N GLY A 281 0.11 30.42 3.27
CA GLY A 281 -0.56 29.13 3.44
C GLY A 281 0.37 28.01 3.92
N PHE A 282 1.69 28.16 3.74
CA PHE A 282 2.72 27.21 4.18
C PHE A 282 3.28 27.53 5.57
N LEU A 283 3.04 28.73 6.09
CA LEU A 283 3.56 29.15 7.39
C LEU A 283 2.54 28.87 8.49
N ASN A 284 3.05 28.53 9.68
CA ASN A 284 2.22 28.38 10.87
C ASN A 284 1.93 29.74 11.53
N ARG A 285 0.97 29.74 12.46
CA ARG A 285 0.54 30.95 13.18
C ARG A 285 1.67 31.64 13.94
N LYS A 286 2.66 30.89 14.45
CA LYS A 286 3.82 31.45 15.15
C LYS A 286 4.68 32.29 14.19
N ALA A 287 5.03 31.72 13.04
CA ALA A 287 5.76 32.45 11.99
C ALA A 287 4.95 33.67 11.52
N GLY A 288 3.63 33.55 11.36
CA GLY A 288 2.75 34.69 11.07
C GLY A 288 2.82 35.80 12.12
N GLY A 289 2.89 35.42 13.41
CA GLY A 289 3.11 36.37 14.52
C GLY A 289 4.48 37.04 14.48
N GLU A 290 5.55 36.33 14.11
CA GLU A 290 6.88 36.92 13.96
C GLU A 290 6.93 37.88 12.75
N VAL A 291 6.32 37.50 11.64
CA VAL A 291 6.17 38.32 10.43
C VAL A 291 5.38 39.60 10.72
N SER A 292 4.29 39.51 11.47
CA SER A 292 3.44 40.66 11.76
C SER A 292 4.14 41.74 12.60
N LEU A 293 5.21 41.38 13.31
CA LEU A 293 6.05 42.31 14.06
C LEU A 293 7.09 43.06 13.21
N VAL A 294 7.31 42.65 11.97
CA VAL A 294 8.36 43.23 11.11
C VAL A 294 8.01 44.65 10.66
N ASN A 295 6.75 44.92 10.30
CA ASN A 295 6.29 46.25 9.92
C ASN A 295 4.78 46.45 10.17
N LYS A 296 4.34 47.72 10.10
CA LYS A 296 2.95 48.09 10.40
C LYS A 296 1.94 47.51 9.39
N ALA A 297 2.30 47.39 8.11
CA ALA A 297 1.44 46.84 7.08
C ALA A 297 1.17 45.34 7.32
N ALA A 298 2.22 44.58 7.66
CA ALA A 298 2.13 43.17 8.06
C ALA A 298 1.20 43.00 9.27
N ALA A 299 1.37 43.81 10.32
CA ALA A 299 0.48 43.78 11.48
C ALA A 299 -0.98 44.08 11.12
N SER A 300 -1.22 45.12 10.32
CA SER A 300 -2.56 45.58 9.95
C SER A 300 -3.30 44.55 9.10
N LEU A 301 -2.65 44.06 8.04
CA LEU A 301 -3.25 43.10 7.11
C LEU A 301 -3.44 41.72 7.75
N ALA A 302 -2.58 41.32 8.70
CA ALA A 302 -2.79 40.11 9.47
C ALA A 302 -4.10 40.14 10.27
N GLN A 303 -4.39 41.27 10.94
CA GLN A 303 -5.63 41.46 11.69
C GLN A 303 -6.85 41.52 10.76
N GLU A 304 -6.76 42.30 9.69
CA GLU A 304 -7.85 42.44 8.71
C GLU A 304 -8.25 41.10 8.10
N GLU A 305 -7.27 40.31 7.64
CA GLU A 305 -7.55 39.01 7.02
C GLU A 305 -8.12 38.01 8.04
N GLN A 306 -7.66 38.06 9.29
CA GLN A 306 -8.22 37.23 10.36
C GLN A 306 -9.67 37.61 10.69
N GLU A 307 -9.98 38.91 10.78
CA GLU A 307 -11.34 39.40 11.01
C GLU A 307 -12.26 39.02 9.85
N ARG A 308 -11.78 39.17 8.61
CA ARG A 308 -12.48 38.75 7.40
C ARG A 308 -12.80 37.25 7.44
N ALA A 309 -11.82 36.41 7.75
CA ALA A 309 -12.02 34.96 7.86
C ALA A 309 -13.02 34.56 8.96
N ARG A 310 -13.00 35.26 10.11
CA ARG A 310 -13.98 35.05 11.18
C ARG A 310 -15.39 35.43 10.75
N SER A 311 -15.55 36.52 9.99
CA SER A 311 -16.87 36.95 9.51
C SER A 311 -17.50 35.98 8.50
N LEU A 312 -16.68 35.17 7.84
CA LEU A 312 -17.10 34.19 6.83
C LEU A 312 -17.38 32.80 7.41
N THR A 313 -17.04 32.55 8.68
CA THR A 313 -17.23 31.25 9.32
C THR A 313 -18.48 31.32 10.21
N PRO A 314 -19.63 30.73 9.79
CA PRO A 314 -20.92 30.88 10.46
C PRO A 314 -21.02 30.19 11.82
#